data_AF-A0A840S9J1-F1
#
_entry.id   AF-A0A840S9J1-F1
#
_cell.length_a   1.000
_cell.length_b   1.000
_cell.length_c   1.000
_cell.angle_alpha   90.00
_cell.angle_beta   90.00
_cell.angle_gamma   90.00
#
_symmetry.space_group_name_H-M   'P 1'
#
loop_
_entity.id
_entity.type
_entity.pdbx_description
1 polymer ?
#
loop_
_entity_poly.entity_id
_entity_poly.type
_entity_poly.pdbx_seq_one_letter_code
_entity_poly.pdbx_strand_id
1 'polypeptide(L)'
;MIVHILLSFLFILLITALLFFIFLFFIPSLKDQNVNTSSLVFSRLEENVLTGIKEPEMEKARYIAVIKTKKTADTQNFIYKGIQDCSIYFETFEKGGIYSSSCIGFGSCIKSCSRNAIIIRNNMAEITPFCDGCGECLSSCPKKLISLVDRNKISEETSNNRGKLFKLLLKCYKILGQDRA
;
A
#
# COMPACT_ATOMS: atom_id res chain seq x y z
N MET A 1 -66.13 7.87 11.27
CA MET A 1 -65.61 6.93 10.26
C MET A 1 -64.83 7.64 9.14
N ILE A 2 -65.42 8.61 8.43
CA ILE A 2 -64.76 9.33 7.32
C ILE A 2 -63.47 10.05 7.73
N VAL A 3 -63.45 10.73 8.88
CA VAL A 3 -62.25 11.45 9.38
C VAL A 3 -61.08 10.49 9.66
N HIS A 4 -61.33 9.29 10.18
CA HIS A 4 -60.29 8.29 10.40
C HIS A 4 -59.72 7.72 9.10
N ILE A 5 -60.56 7.56 8.08
CA ILE A 5 -60.13 7.10 6.76
C ILE A 5 -59.22 8.16 6.11
N LEU A 6 -59.59 9.44 6.19
CA LEU A 6 -58.78 10.56 5.69
C LEU A 6 -57.45 10.68 6.45
N LEU A 7 -57.46 10.52 7.77
CA LEU A 7 -56.25 10.59 8.59
C LEU A 7 -55.28 9.43 8.29
N SER A 8 -55.82 8.22 8.10
CA SER A 8 -55.02 7.05 7.71
C SER A 8 -54.38 7.22 6.33
N PHE A 9 -55.16 7.73 5.36
CA PHE A 9 -54.65 8.00 4.02
C PHE A 9 -53.52 9.05 4.02
N LEU A 10 -53.67 10.12 4.80
CA LEU A 10 -52.64 11.15 4.96
C LEU A 10 -51.36 10.59 5.59
N PHE A 11 -51.48 9.71 6.59
CA PHE A 11 -50.36 9.07 7.26
C PHE A 11 -49.60 8.11 6.34
N ILE A 12 -50.32 7.34 5.51
CA ILE A 12 -49.74 6.46 4.50
C ILE A 12 -48.97 7.28 3.43
N LEU A 13 -49.55 8.40 2.99
CA LEU A 13 -48.90 9.30 2.03
C LEU A 13 -47.61 9.91 2.63
N LEU A 14 -47.63 10.29 3.91
CA LEU A 14 -46.47 10.80 4.63
C LEU A 14 -45.35 9.75 4.74
N ILE A 15 -45.69 8.50 5.12
CA ILE A 15 -44.73 7.41 5.26
C ILE A 15 -44.10 7.05 3.91
N THR A 16 -44.91 6.96 2.86
CA THR A 16 -44.40 6.63 1.52
C THR A 16 -43.46 7.71 0.98
N ALA A 17 -43.77 8.99 1.20
CA ALA A 17 -42.88 10.11 0.87
C ALA A 17 -41.57 10.07 1.68
N LEU A 18 -41.63 9.76 2.98
CA LEU A 18 -40.45 9.63 3.84
C LEU A 18 -39.54 8.49 3.37
N LEU A 19 -40.11 7.31 3.08
CA LEU A 19 -39.34 6.16 2.59
C LEU A 19 -38.69 6.48 1.23
N PHE A 20 -39.41 7.12 0.31
CA PHE A 20 -38.87 7.53 -0.98
C PHE A 20 -37.70 8.50 -0.81
N PHE A 21 -37.81 9.48 0.09
CA PHE A 21 -36.73 10.42 0.39
C PHE A 21 -35.50 9.73 0.99
N ILE A 22 -35.71 8.79 1.92
CA ILE A 22 -34.63 7.98 2.50
C ILE A 22 -33.93 7.18 1.40
N PHE A 23 -34.67 6.49 0.52
CA PHE A 23 -34.08 5.74 -0.59
C PHE A 23 -33.29 6.64 -1.55
N LEU A 24 -33.83 7.80 -1.94
CA LEU A 24 -33.13 8.73 -2.81
C LEU A 24 -31.86 9.34 -2.18
N PHE A 25 -31.79 9.43 -0.85
CA PHE A 25 -30.63 9.98 -0.14
C PHE A 25 -29.61 8.91 0.28
N PHE A 26 -30.06 7.69 0.62
CA PHE A 26 -29.17 6.57 0.97
C PHE A 26 -28.54 5.90 -0.26
N ILE A 27 -29.27 5.77 -1.37
CA ILE A 27 -28.72 5.19 -2.62
C ILE A 27 -27.46 5.92 -3.11
N PRO A 28 -27.41 7.27 -3.19
CA PRO A 28 -26.18 7.96 -3.62
C PRO A 28 -25.02 7.78 -2.63
N SER A 29 -25.30 7.49 -1.36
CA SER A 29 -24.26 7.23 -0.36
C SER A 29 -23.57 5.87 -0.51
N LEU A 30 -24.12 4.94 -1.30
CA LEU A 30 -23.47 3.66 -1.62
C LEU A 30 -22.73 3.66 -2.97
N LYS A 31 -22.89 4.71 -3.80
CA LYS A 31 -22.30 4.76 -5.14
C LYS A 31 -20.84 5.24 -5.16
N ASP A 32 -20.34 5.79 -4.06
CA ASP A 32 -18.95 6.26 -3.95
C ASP A 32 -17.93 5.18 -3.53
N GLN A 33 -18.36 3.92 -3.43
CA GLN A 33 -17.43 2.81 -3.32
C GLN A 33 -17.16 2.26 -4.72
N ASN A 34 -16.11 2.74 -5.39
CA ASN A 34 -15.60 2.26 -6.68
C ASN A 34 -14.98 0.86 -6.60
N VAL A 35 -15.56 -0.04 -5.80
CA VAL A 35 -15.04 -1.39 -5.66
C VAL A 35 -15.29 -2.12 -6.97
N ASN A 36 -14.24 -2.23 -7.79
CA ASN A 36 -14.18 -3.07 -8.98
C ASN A 36 -14.46 -4.52 -8.56
N THR A 37 -15.73 -4.93 -8.60
CA THR A 37 -16.17 -6.30 -8.32
C THR A 37 -15.87 -7.27 -9.46
N SER A 38 -15.20 -6.81 -10.52
CA SER A 38 -14.62 -7.66 -11.57
C SER A 38 -13.45 -8.53 -11.09
N SER A 39 -12.97 -8.36 -9.85
CA SER A 39 -11.83 -9.13 -9.31
C SER A 39 -12.22 -10.28 -8.37
N LEU A 40 -13.51 -10.54 -8.14
CA LEU A 40 -13.94 -11.66 -7.32
C LEU A 40 -14.32 -12.82 -8.24
N VAL A 41 -13.46 -13.84 -8.20
CA VAL A 41 -13.59 -15.17 -8.83
C VAL A 41 -13.07 -15.31 -10.26
N PHE A 42 -11.93 -14.70 -10.58
CA PHE A 42 -10.95 -15.37 -11.43
C PHE A 42 -9.56 -15.15 -10.86
N SER A 43 -8.88 -16.25 -10.58
CA SER A 43 -7.48 -16.24 -10.19
C SER A 43 -6.70 -15.66 -11.36
N ARG A 44 -5.77 -14.72 -11.14
CA ARG A 44 -4.87 -14.20 -12.20
C ARG A 44 -4.14 -15.32 -12.98
N LEU A 45 -4.07 -16.52 -12.41
CA LEU A 45 -3.59 -17.75 -13.05
C LEU A 45 -4.48 -18.23 -14.22
N GLU A 46 -5.79 -18.08 -14.16
CA GLU A 46 -6.72 -18.60 -15.18
C GLU A 46 -6.74 -17.72 -16.44
N GLU A 47 -6.60 -16.40 -16.29
CA GLU A 47 -6.56 -15.46 -17.42
C GLU A 47 -5.26 -15.57 -18.23
N ASN A 48 -4.12 -15.82 -17.57
CA ASN A 48 -2.83 -16.00 -18.23
C ASN A 48 -2.73 -17.31 -19.03
N VAL A 49 -3.42 -18.37 -18.58
CA VAL A 49 -3.46 -19.66 -19.28
C VAL A 49 -4.26 -19.58 -20.58
N LEU A 50 -5.31 -18.75 -20.63
CA LEU A 50 -6.16 -18.56 -21.81
C LEU A 50 -5.56 -17.62 -22.86
N THR A 51 -4.82 -16.60 -22.44
CA THR A 51 -4.37 -15.52 -23.34
C THR A 51 -3.00 -15.74 -23.97
N GLY A 52 -2.25 -16.78 -23.56
CA GLY A 52 -0.93 -17.07 -24.14
C GLY A 52 0.07 -15.92 -24.03
N ILE A 53 -0.20 -14.95 -23.14
CA ILE A 53 0.68 -13.82 -22.90
C ILE A 53 1.88 -14.38 -22.14
N LYS A 54 3.02 -14.45 -22.83
CA LYS A 54 4.32 -14.64 -22.18
C LYS A 54 4.42 -13.66 -21.02
N GLU A 55 4.83 -14.16 -19.85
CA GLU A 55 5.11 -13.36 -18.66
C GLU A 55 5.76 -12.04 -19.08
N PRO A 56 5.22 -10.87 -18.65
CA PRO A 56 5.76 -9.61 -19.09
C PRO A 56 7.25 -9.60 -18.73
N GLU A 57 8.12 -9.68 -19.75
CA GLU A 57 9.53 -9.48 -19.59
C GLU A 57 9.69 -8.09 -18.99
N MET A 58 9.91 -8.06 -17.68
CA MET A 58 9.93 -6.82 -16.92
C MET A 58 11.19 -6.07 -17.32
N GLU A 59 11.05 -5.17 -18.29
CA GLU A 59 12.10 -4.25 -18.70
C GLU A 59 12.62 -3.57 -17.43
N LYS A 60 13.90 -3.81 -17.13
CA LYS A 60 14.50 -3.42 -15.85
C LYS A 60 14.43 -1.91 -15.73
N ALA A 61 13.60 -1.42 -14.81
CA ALA A 61 13.49 0.00 -14.59
C ALA A 61 14.83 0.60 -14.17
N ARG A 62 15.19 1.76 -14.74
CA ARG A 62 16.45 2.45 -14.45
C ARG A 62 16.63 2.77 -12.97
N TYR A 63 15.53 3.05 -12.26
CA TYR A 63 15.54 3.41 -10.85
C TYR A 63 14.89 2.32 -9.97
N ILE A 64 15.30 2.29 -8.71
CA ILE A 64 14.69 1.45 -7.66
C ILE A 64 14.56 2.27 -6.37
N ALA A 65 13.48 2.05 -5.64
CA ALA A 65 13.32 2.63 -4.31
C ALA A 65 14.22 1.89 -3.30
N VAL A 66 14.83 2.66 -2.40
CA VAL A 66 15.60 2.13 -1.27
C VAL A 66 15.19 2.82 0.01
N ILE A 67 15.18 2.06 1.10
CA ILE A 67 14.78 2.54 2.42
C ILE A 67 16.04 2.79 3.24
N LYS A 68 16.31 4.05 3.54
CA LYS A 68 17.43 4.52 4.36
C LYS A 68 17.00 4.56 5.81
N THR A 69 17.13 3.43 6.51
CA THR A 69 16.84 3.32 7.95
C THR A 69 18.06 2.84 8.70
N LYS A 70 18.26 3.35 9.92
CA LYS A 70 19.19 2.71 10.87
C LYS A 70 18.50 1.45 11.40
N LYS A 71 19.23 0.33 11.43
CA LYS A 71 18.72 -0.92 12.01
C LYS A 71 18.82 -0.78 13.54
N THR A 72 17.81 -0.22 14.18
CA THR A 72 17.76 -0.18 15.64
C THR A 72 17.36 -1.56 16.15
N ALA A 73 18.25 -2.20 16.90
CA ALA A 73 18.06 -3.52 17.51
C ALA A 73 17.01 -3.51 18.64
N ASP A 74 16.51 -2.32 18.99
CA ASP A 74 15.60 -2.10 20.08
C ASP A 74 14.47 -1.19 19.58
N THR A 75 13.53 -1.78 18.86
CA THR A 75 12.18 -1.21 18.84
C THR A 75 11.62 -1.54 20.21
N GLN A 76 11.64 -0.55 21.12
CA GLN A 76 10.80 -0.65 22.32
C GLN A 76 9.43 -1.13 21.85
N ASN A 77 9.02 -2.31 22.32
CA ASN A 77 7.78 -2.98 21.97
C ASN A 77 6.59 -2.16 22.50
N PHE A 78 6.42 -0.95 22.00
CA PHE A 78 5.22 -0.18 22.20
C PHE A 78 4.16 -0.83 21.32
N ILE A 79 3.34 -1.67 21.94
CA ILE A 79 2.23 -2.35 21.28
C ILE A 79 1.16 -1.30 21.01
N TYR A 80 1.35 -0.55 19.92
CA TYR A 80 0.35 0.35 19.40
C TYR A 80 -0.75 -0.48 18.72
N LYS A 81 -1.91 -0.62 19.40
CA LYS A 81 -3.10 -1.33 18.90
C LYS A 81 -4.06 -0.44 18.10
N GLY A 82 -3.65 0.80 17.81
CA GLY A 82 -4.46 1.74 17.05
C GLY A 82 -4.37 1.53 15.54
N ILE A 83 -4.80 2.55 14.80
CA ILE A 83 -4.84 2.56 13.33
C ILE A 83 -3.42 2.43 12.77
N GLN A 84 -3.15 1.35 12.06
CA GLN A 84 -1.85 1.07 11.42
C GLN A 84 -1.63 2.04 10.23
N ASP A 85 -1.24 3.27 10.56
CA ASP A 85 -0.84 4.31 9.62
C ASP A 85 0.37 5.07 10.13
N CYS A 86 1.42 5.13 9.30
CA CYS A 86 2.66 5.80 9.66
C CYS A 86 2.45 7.30 9.91
N SER A 87 1.53 7.95 9.20
CA SER A 87 1.30 9.40 9.28
C SER A 87 0.64 9.75 10.61
N ILE A 88 -0.41 9.03 10.97
CA ILE A 88 -1.11 9.20 12.25
C ILE A 88 -0.15 8.96 13.41
N TYR A 89 0.65 7.89 13.34
CA TYR A 89 1.63 7.61 14.39
C TYR A 89 2.71 8.70 14.48
N PHE A 90 3.24 9.13 13.35
CA PHE A 90 4.28 10.17 13.30
C PHE A 90 3.80 11.49 13.91
N GLU A 91 2.58 11.91 13.57
CA GLU A 91 1.99 13.15 14.10
C GLU A 91 1.71 13.06 15.60
N THR A 92 1.27 11.90 16.09
CA THR A 92 0.81 11.73 17.48
C THR A 92 1.96 11.46 18.46
N PHE A 93 2.96 10.67 18.06
CA PHE A 93 3.96 10.13 18.99
C PHE A 93 5.40 10.53 18.69
N GLU A 94 5.72 10.87 17.44
CA GLU A 94 7.12 10.95 16.99
C GLU A 94 7.55 12.30 16.42
N LYS A 95 6.69 13.32 16.46
CA LYS A 95 7.04 14.68 16.03
C LYS A 95 8.16 15.26 16.91
N GLY A 96 9.42 15.04 16.49
CA GLY A 96 10.64 15.45 17.21
C GLY A 96 11.34 14.36 18.03
N GLY A 97 10.98 13.08 17.86
CA GLY A 97 11.56 11.97 18.61
C GLY A 97 12.97 11.53 18.17
N ILE A 98 13.70 10.88 19.07
CA ILE A 98 15.08 10.36 18.88
C ILE A 98 15.15 9.31 17.74
N TYR A 99 14.03 8.66 17.41
CA TYR A 99 13.91 7.60 16.39
C TYR A 99 13.39 8.09 15.02
N SER A 100 13.57 9.38 14.71
CA SER A 100 13.16 9.98 13.42
C SER A 100 13.73 9.28 12.19
N SER A 101 14.89 8.60 12.31
CA SER A 101 15.54 7.87 11.22
C SER A 101 15.22 6.36 11.15
N SER A 102 14.24 5.88 11.93
CA SER A 102 13.89 4.44 11.99
C SER A 102 12.53 4.15 11.37
N CYS A 103 12.45 3.08 10.57
CA CYS A 103 11.18 2.54 10.08
C CYS A 103 10.37 1.92 11.23
N ILE A 104 9.07 2.21 11.26
CA ILE A 104 8.12 1.72 12.28
C ILE A 104 7.30 0.51 11.83
N GLY A 105 7.17 0.30 10.51
CA GLY A 105 6.54 -0.92 9.97
C GLY A 105 5.02 -0.91 9.83
N PHE A 106 4.33 0.23 9.92
CA PHE A 106 2.87 0.30 9.76
C PHE A 106 2.38 0.29 8.30
N GLY A 107 3.28 0.36 7.33
CA GLY A 107 2.96 0.01 5.94
C GLY A 107 2.21 1.07 5.12
N SER A 108 2.23 2.36 5.48
CA SER A 108 1.66 3.41 4.59
C SER A 108 2.28 3.41 3.19
N CYS A 109 3.56 3.05 3.06
CA CYS A 109 4.24 2.88 1.77
C CYS A 109 3.75 1.68 0.96
N ILE A 110 3.21 0.63 1.60
CA ILE A 110 2.60 -0.50 0.91
C ILE A 110 1.31 -0.04 0.24
N LYS A 111 0.46 0.69 0.98
CA LYS A 111 -0.82 1.20 0.47
C LYS A 111 -0.63 2.14 -0.74
N SER A 112 0.46 2.91 -0.77
CA SER A 112 0.74 3.82 -1.87
C SER A 112 1.42 3.16 -3.08
N CYS A 113 1.87 1.91 -2.98
CA CYS A 113 2.64 1.28 -4.05
C CYS A 113 1.71 0.56 -5.03
N SER A 114 1.44 1.18 -6.18
CA SER A 114 0.64 0.58 -7.26
C SER A 114 1.15 -0.77 -7.76
N ARG A 115 2.46 -1.03 -7.63
CA ARG A 115 3.12 -2.28 -8.04
C ARG A 115 3.19 -3.36 -6.97
N ASN A 116 2.70 -3.09 -5.75
CA ASN A 116 2.86 -3.98 -4.59
C ASN A 116 4.33 -4.44 -4.36
N ALA A 117 5.28 -3.55 -4.64
CA ALA A 117 6.71 -3.84 -4.58
C ALA A 117 7.32 -3.65 -3.18
N ILE A 118 6.51 -3.45 -2.15
CA ILE A 118 6.95 -3.17 -0.78
C ILE A 118 6.31 -4.16 0.17
N ILE A 119 7.11 -4.78 1.03
CA ILE A 119 6.66 -5.72 2.06
C ILE A 119 7.18 -5.28 3.43
N ILE A 120 6.44 -5.55 4.51
CA ILE A 120 6.98 -5.39 5.87
C ILE A 120 7.53 -6.73 6.34
N ARG A 121 8.79 -6.75 6.80
CA ARG A 121 9.41 -7.88 7.49
C ARG A 121 10.08 -7.37 8.75
N ASN A 122 9.81 -8.01 9.89
CA ASN A 122 10.38 -7.62 11.19
C ASN A 122 10.17 -6.11 11.50
N ASN A 123 8.96 -5.60 11.31
CA ASN A 123 8.58 -4.18 11.47
C ASN A 123 9.39 -3.20 10.60
N MET A 124 10.06 -3.69 9.55
CA MET A 124 10.81 -2.88 8.60
C MET A 124 10.28 -3.09 7.19
N ALA A 125 10.09 -1.99 6.46
CA ALA A 125 9.76 -2.08 5.05
C ALA A 125 10.98 -2.57 4.25
N GLU A 126 10.75 -3.50 3.33
CA GLU A 126 11.71 -4.05 2.37
C GLU A 126 11.16 -3.86 0.95
N ILE A 127 12.00 -3.42 0.02
CA ILE A 127 11.64 -3.23 -1.39
C ILE A 127 11.97 -4.50 -2.17
N THR A 128 11.04 -4.96 -2.99
CA THR A 128 11.18 -6.15 -3.83
C THR A 128 11.66 -5.79 -5.25
N PRO A 129 12.06 -6.78 -6.06
CA PRO A 129 12.53 -6.54 -7.44
C PRO A 129 11.46 -5.96 -8.36
N PHE A 130 10.19 -6.12 -8.02
CA PHE A 130 9.02 -5.63 -8.77
C PHE A 130 8.87 -4.11 -8.73
N CYS A 131 9.70 -3.40 -7.97
CA CYS A 131 9.74 -1.95 -7.97
C CYS A 131 10.19 -1.46 -9.35
N ASP A 132 9.45 -0.54 -9.93
CA ASP A 132 9.73 0.12 -11.21
C ASP A 132 10.30 1.53 -11.02
N GLY A 133 10.48 1.97 -9.77
CA GLY A 133 10.99 3.30 -9.46
C GLY A 133 9.97 4.44 -9.68
N CYS A 134 8.66 4.15 -9.70
CA CYS A 134 7.60 5.17 -9.87
C CYS A 134 7.66 6.32 -8.85
N GLY A 135 8.13 6.04 -7.64
CA GLY A 135 8.37 7.04 -6.60
C GLY A 135 7.15 7.41 -5.74
N GLU A 136 5.98 6.80 -5.95
CA GLU A 136 4.76 7.07 -5.15
C GLU A 136 4.98 6.89 -3.64
N CYS A 137 5.82 5.92 -3.27
CA CYS A 137 6.14 5.65 -1.87
C CYS A 137 6.94 6.78 -1.18
N LEU A 138 7.58 7.70 -1.91
CA LEU A 138 8.39 8.78 -1.31
C LEU A 138 7.53 9.76 -0.51
N SER A 139 6.38 10.18 -1.05
CA SER A 139 5.46 11.09 -0.38
C SER A 139 4.69 10.41 0.76
N SER A 140 4.46 9.09 0.65
CA SER A 140 3.74 8.30 1.67
C SER A 140 4.49 8.14 3.00
N CYS A 141 5.82 8.35 3.00
CA CYS A 141 6.64 8.17 4.19
C CYS A 141 6.77 9.51 4.94
N PRO A 142 6.10 9.71 6.09
CA PRO A 142 6.17 10.97 6.84
C PRO A 142 7.59 11.27 7.37
N LYS A 143 8.38 10.21 7.60
CA LYS A 143 9.80 10.29 8.00
C LYS A 143 10.78 10.48 6.83
N LYS A 144 10.31 10.49 5.59
CA LYS A 144 11.13 10.64 4.36
C LYS A 144 12.32 9.66 4.29
N LEU A 145 12.11 8.41 4.73
CA LEU A 145 13.16 7.37 4.76
C LEU A 145 13.40 6.72 3.38
N ILE A 146 12.53 6.98 2.41
CA ILE A 146 12.57 6.32 1.10
C ILE A 146 13.23 7.26 0.09
N SER A 147 14.14 6.72 -0.73
CA SER A 147 14.78 7.45 -1.82
C SER A 147 14.89 6.59 -3.08
N LEU A 148 14.90 7.23 -4.25
CA LEU A 148 15.16 6.55 -5.52
C LEU A 148 16.66 6.56 -5.82
N VAL A 149 17.18 5.43 -6.29
CA VAL A 149 18.57 5.28 -6.73
C VAL A 149 18.62 4.64 -8.11
N ASP A 150 19.60 5.04 -8.92
CA ASP A 150 19.86 4.44 -10.23
C ASP A 150 20.44 3.03 -10.02
N ARG A 151 19.84 2.01 -10.65
CA ARG A 151 20.30 0.62 -10.50
C ARG A 151 21.74 0.43 -10.96
N ASN A 152 22.19 1.18 -11.96
CA ASN A 152 23.53 1.04 -12.52
C ASN A 152 24.60 1.66 -11.63
N LYS A 153 24.25 2.66 -10.80
CA LYS A 153 25.20 3.26 -9.85
C LYS A 153 25.43 2.41 -8.59
N ILE A 154 24.59 1.40 -8.35
CA ILE A 154 24.70 0.52 -7.18
C ILE A 154 25.95 -0.39 -7.28
N SER A 155 26.44 -0.69 -8.48
CA SER A 155 27.60 -1.59 -8.66
C SER A 155 28.95 -0.97 -8.27
N GLU A 156 29.09 0.35 -8.27
CA GLU A 156 30.38 1.03 -8.03
C GLU A 156 30.72 1.24 -6.55
N GLU A 157 29.71 1.42 -5.67
CA GLU A 157 29.93 1.60 -4.22
C GLU A 157 30.31 0.30 -3.49
N THR A 158 30.26 -0.85 -4.18
CA THR A 158 30.46 -2.19 -3.62
C THR A 158 31.91 -2.48 -3.18
N SER A 159 32.90 -1.71 -3.65
CA SER A 159 34.31 -1.99 -3.39
C SER A 159 34.83 -1.46 -2.04
N ASN A 160 34.16 -0.48 -1.40
CA ASN A 160 34.85 0.29 -0.35
C ASN A 160 34.14 0.40 1.01
N ASN A 161 32.92 -0.12 1.21
CA ASN A 161 32.35 -0.10 2.57
C ASN A 161 31.45 -1.30 2.88
N ARG A 162 31.65 -1.87 4.08
CA ARG A 162 30.93 -3.03 4.66
C ARG A 162 29.46 -2.70 4.96
N GLY A 163 28.68 -2.43 3.92
CA GLY A 163 27.25 -2.16 4.01
C GLY A 163 26.42 -3.44 4.05
N LYS A 164 25.89 -3.80 5.23
CA LYS A 164 24.87 -4.84 5.43
C LYS A 164 23.62 -4.63 4.54
N LEU A 165 23.41 -3.40 4.06
CA LEU A 165 22.44 -2.96 3.03
C LEU A 165 22.53 -3.79 1.73
N PHE A 166 23.72 -4.26 1.38
CA PHE A 166 24.01 -4.93 0.12
C PHE A 166 23.63 -6.43 0.10
N LYS A 167 23.52 -7.08 1.27
CA LYS A 167 23.24 -8.53 1.37
C LYS A 167 21.81 -8.91 0.96
N LEU A 168 20.83 -8.00 1.14
CA LEU A 168 19.43 -8.20 0.76
C LEU A 168 19.21 -7.93 -0.74
N LEU A 169 19.88 -6.91 -1.30
CA LEU A 169 19.85 -6.59 -2.73
C LEU A 169 20.56 -7.66 -3.57
N LEU A 170 21.68 -8.22 -3.08
CA LEU A 170 22.32 -9.39 -3.71
C LEU A 170 21.42 -10.63 -3.72
N LYS A 171 20.53 -10.79 -2.74
CA LYS A 171 19.58 -11.91 -2.70
C LYS A 171 18.56 -11.79 -3.84
N CYS A 172 18.12 -10.57 -4.13
CA CYS A 172 17.29 -10.26 -5.29
C CYS A 172 18.06 -10.41 -6.62
N TYR A 173 19.33 -10.00 -6.67
CA TYR A 173 20.18 -10.12 -7.85
C TYR A 173 20.50 -11.59 -8.21
N LYS A 174 20.77 -12.44 -7.21
CA LYS A 174 21.05 -13.87 -7.42
C LYS A 174 19.85 -14.66 -7.92
N ILE A 175 18.61 -14.26 -7.57
CA ILE A 175 17.39 -14.91 -8.06
C ILE A 175 17.16 -14.62 -9.57
N LEU A 176 17.69 -13.51 -10.09
CA LEU A 176 17.52 -13.10 -11.50
C LEU A 176 18.75 -13.40 -12.39
N GLY A 177 19.74 -14.12 -11.86
CA GLY A 177 21.02 -14.38 -12.52
C GLY A 177 21.32 -15.84 -12.81
N GLN A 178 20.38 -16.76 -12.58
CA GLN A 178 20.63 -18.21 -12.66
C GLN A 178 19.95 -18.93 -13.84
N ASP A 179 19.61 -18.19 -14.91
CA ASP A 179 19.17 -18.77 -16.20
C ASP A 179 20.05 -18.27 -17.37
N ARG A 180 21.35 -18.08 -17.11
CA ARG A 180 22.37 -17.99 -18.17
C ARG A 180 23.50 -18.96 -17.89
N ALA A 181 23.24 -20.23 -18.19
CA ALA A 181 24.22 -21.24 -18.58
C ALA A 181 23.52 -22.20 -19.55
#